data_AF-A0A8C3MIL9-F1
#
_entry.id   AF-A0A8C3MIL9-F1
#
_cell.length_a   1.000
_cell.length_b   1.000
_cell.length_c   1.000
_cell.angle_alpha   90.00
_cell.angle_beta   90.00
_cell.angle_gamma   90.00
#
_symmetry.space_group_name_H-M   'P 1'
#
loop_
_entity.id
_entity.type
_entity.pdbx_description
1 polymer ?
#
loop_
_entity_poly.entity_id
_entity_poly.type
_entity_poly.pdbx_seq_one_letter_code
_entity_poly.pdbx_strand_id
1 'polypeptide(L)'
;MYLKRPAGGLAFCLFYLASSFTNKYVLSVLQFTYPTLFQGWQTLVGGLLLHISWKLGWVEINLCSRSEILSWLPASVLFVGIIYAGSRALSRLPIPVFLTVHNAAEVITCGFQKFVQKEVIDLLVCHRTAPEQDT
;
A
#
# COMPACT_ATOMS: atom_id res chain seq x y z
N MET A 1 16.54 0.47 -24.31
CA MET A 1 15.72 -0.08 -23.20
C MET A 1 15.41 0.95 -22.09
N TYR A 2 15.51 2.27 -22.34
CA TYR A 2 15.27 3.32 -21.33
C TYR A 2 13.83 3.87 -21.34
N LEU A 3 13.08 3.66 -22.44
CA LEU A 3 11.74 4.21 -22.65
C LEU A 3 10.62 3.40 -21.95
N LYS A 4 10.90 2.17 -21.51
CA LYS A 4 9.92 1.33 -20.79
C LYS A 4 9.68 1.80 -19.34
N ARG A 5 10.64 2.54 -18.75
CA ARG A 5 10.55 3.13 -17.40
C ARG A 5 9.59 4.34 -17.30
N PRO A 6 9.62 5.34 -18.20
CA PRO A 6 8.69 6.48 -18.11
C PRO A 6 7.24 6.09 -18.43
N ALA A 7 7.00 5.15 -19.35
CA ALA A 7 5.65 4.71 -19.70
C ALA A 7 4.93 4.06 -18.51
N GLY A 8 5.62 3.22 -17.73
CA GLY A 8 5.06 2.61 -16.52
C GLY A 8 4.73 3.65 -15.45
N GLY A 9 5.62 4.62 -15.23
CA GLY A 9 5.37 5.73 -14.29
C GLY A 9 4.17 6.59 -14.71
N LEU A 10 4.07 6.94 -16.00
CA LEU A 10 2.93 7.69 -16.53
C LEU A 10 1.62 6.91 -16.37
N ALA A 11 1.62 5.62 -16.73
CA ALA A 11 0.45 4.76 -16.55
C ALA A 11 0.02 4.72 -15.08
N PHE A 12 0.97 4.52 -14.16
CA PHE A 12 0.71 4.56 -12.73
C PHE A 12 0.08 5.88 -12.29
N CYS A 13 0.65 7.03 -12.69
CA CYS A 13 0.11 8.35 -12.36
C CYS A 13 -1.32 8.54 -12.90
N LEU A 14 -1.58 8.14 -14.14
CA LEU A 14 -2.90 8.25 -14.76
C LEU A 14 -3.94 7.39 -14.03
N PHE A 15 -3.63 6.12 -13.76
CA PHE A 15 -4.52 5.23 -13.02
C PHE A 15 -4.75 5.69 -11.58
N TYR A 16 -3.71 6.21 -10.92
CA TYR A 16 -3.81 6.73 -9.56
C TYR A 16 -4.71 7.98 -9.49
N LEU A 17 -4.54 8.91 -10.42
CA LEU A 17 -5.42 10.09 -10.52
C LEU A 17 -6.85 9.68 -10.85
N ALA A 18 -7.05 8.83 -11.86
CA ALA A 18 -8.37 8.33 -12.23
C ALA A 18 -9.07 7.67 -11.04
N SER A 19 -8.36 6.79 -10.32
CA SER A 19 -8.86 6.14 -9.09
C SER A 19 -9.24 7.17 -8.02
N SER A 20 -8.41 8.20 -7.80
CA SER A 20 -8.69 9.27 -6.83
C SER A 20 -9.95 10.07 -7.18
N PHE A 21 -10.16 10.40 -8.46
CA PHE A 21 -11.37 11.07 -8.93
C PHE A 21 -12.60 10.18 -8.80
N THR A 22 -12.52 8.91 -9.24
CA THR A 22 -13.62 7.94 -9.12
C THR A 22 -14.01 7.73 -7.66
N ASN A 23 -13.04 7.52 -6.77
CA ASN A 23 -13.28 7.33 -5.35
C ASN A 23 -13.94 8.57 -4.74
N LYS A 24 -13.48 9.77 -5.09
CA LYS A 24 -14.12 11.00 -4.63
C LYS A 24 -15.55 11.12 -5.14
N TYR A 25 -15.81 10.80 -6.40
CA TYR A 25 -17.16 10.83 -6.96
C TYR A 25 -18.10 9.88 -6.21
N VAL A 26 -17.68 8.63 -5.99
CA VAL A 26 -18.48 7.63 -5.26
C VAL A 26 -18.72 8.06 -3.81
N LEU A 27 -17.71 8.58 -3.13
CA LEU A 27 -17.82 8.93 -1.71
C LEU A 27 -18.55 10.25 -1.47
N SER A 28 -18.36 11.25 -2.34
CA SER A 28 -18.88 12.61 -2.16
C SER A 28 -20.19 12.85 -2.90
N VAL A 29 -20.34 12.36 -4.14
CA VAL A 29 -21.55 12.61 -4.96
C VAL A 29 -22.58 11.54 -4.70
N LEU A 30 -22.17 10.27 -4.64
CA LEU A 30 -23.06 9.15 -4.32
C LEU A 30 -23.39 9.05 -2.82
N GLN A 31 -22.75 9.86 -1.97
CA GLN A 31 -22.91 9.85 -0.51
C GLN A 31 -22.78 8.45 0.10
N PHE A 32 -21.85 7.64 -0.43
CA PHE A 32 -21.70 6.27 0.02
C PHE A 32 -21.09 6.19 1.42
N THR A 33 -21.93 5.98 2.42
CA THR A 33 -21.56 6.02 3.85
C THR A 33 -20.65 4.86 4.30
N TYR A 34 -20.47 3.83 3.46
CA TYR A 34 -19.77 2.58 3.82
C TYR A 34 -18.46 2.36 3.03
N PRO A 35 -17.37 3.08 3.33
CA PRO A 35 -16.10 2.95 2.60
C PRO A 35 -15.50 1.53 2.65
N THR A 36 -15.75 0.77 3.71
CA THR A 36 -15.30 -0.63 3.85
C THR A 36 -15.99 -1.58 2.88
N LEU A 37 -17.28 -1.38 2.60
CA LEU A 37 -18.00 -2.17 1.59
C LEU A 37 -17.47 -1.87 0.19
N PHE A 38 -17.19 -0.60 -0.09
CA PHE A 38 -16.62 -0.19 -1.38
C PHE A 38 -15.20 -0.75 -1.58
N GLN A 39 -14.36 -0.70 -0.55
CA GLN A 39 -13.04 -1.33 -0.55
C GLN A 39 -13.14 -2.85 -0.71
N GLY A 40 -14.08 -3.49 -0.02
CA GLY A 40 -14.34 -4.93 -0.14
C GLY A 40 -14.70 -5.31 -1.57
N TRP A 41 -15.57 -4.52 -2.22
CA TRP A 41 -15.94 -4.72 -3.62
C TRP A 41 -14.75 -4.57 -4.58
N GLN A 42 -13.94 -3.52 -4.43
CA GLN A 42 -12.73 -3.33 -5.25
C GLN A 42 -11.75 -4.49 -5.09
N THR A 43 -11.58 -4.98 -3.86
CA THR A 43 -10.70 -6.11 -3.55
C THR A 43 -11.24 -7.41 -4.15
N LEU A 44 -12.55 -7.62 -4.12
CA LEU A 44 -13.20 -8.78 -4.74
C LEU A 44 -13.00 -8.78 -6.27
N VAL A 45 -13.23 -7.65 -6.92
CA VAL A 45 -13.03 -7.50 -8.36
C VAL A 45 -11.55 -7.72 -8.72
N GLY A 46 -10.63 -7.13 -7.96
CA GLY A 46 -9.20 -7.34 -8.13
C GLY A 46 -8.79 -8.81 -7.95
N GLY A 47 -9.33 -9.47 -6.93
CA GLY A 47 -9.08 -10.89 -6.66
C GLY A 47 -9.64 -11.80 -7.76
N LEU A 48 -10.83 -11.51 -8.28
CA LEU A 48 -11.43 -12.25 -9.40
C LEU A 48 -10.58 -12.09 -10.69
N LEU A 49 -10.16 -10.87 -11.00
CA LEU A 49 -9.29 -10.60 -12.15
C LEU A 49 -7.95 -11.31 -12.02
N LEU A 50 -7.35 -11.32 -10.82
CA LEU A 50 -6.13 -12.04 -10.53
C LEU A 50 -6.33 -13.56 -10.70
N HIS A 51 -7.44 -14.09 -10.20
CA HIS A 51 -7.78 -15.51 -10.33
C HIS A 51 -7.96 -15.94 -11.80
N ILE A 52 -8.64 -15.12 -12.60
CA ILE A 52 -8.81 -15.35 -14.04
C ILE A 52 -7.45 -15.27 -14.74
N SER A 53 -6.61 -14.28 -14.40
CA SER A 53 -5.28 -14.10 -14.98
C SER A 53 -4.36 -15.28 -14.65
N TRP A 54 -4.47 -15.84 -13.45
CA TRP A 54 -3.77 -17.07 -13.06
C TRP A 54 -4.26 -18.28 -13.87
N LYS A 55 -5.58 -18.43 -14.03
CA LYS A 55 -6.17 -19.47 -14.88
C LYS A 55 -5.73 -19.38 -16.34
N LEU A 56 -5.50 -18.16 -16.84
CA LEU A 56 -5.00 -17.89 -18.20
C LEU A 56 -3.47 -18.03 -18.34
N GLY A 57 -2.75 -18.30 -17.24
CA GLY A 57 -1.29 -18.40 -17.24
C GLY A 57 -0.57 -17.05 -17.42
N TRP A 58 -1.27 -15.92 -17.24
CA TRP A 58 -0.69 -14.57 -17.35
C TRP A 58 0.09 -14.17 -16.08
N VAL A 59 -0.26 -14.77 -14.94
CA VAL A 59 0.36 -14.50 -13.63
C VAL A 59 0.57 -15.81 -12.89
N GLU A 60 1.77 -15.99 -12.35
CA GLU A 60 2.10 -17.10 -11.46
C GLU A 60 1.82 -16.69 -10.01
N ILE A 61 0.94 -17.43 -9.32
CA ILE A 61 0.60 -17.20 -7.91
C ILE A 61 1.36 -18.19 -7.05
N ASN A 62 2.21 -17.68 -6.15
CA ASN A 62 2.89 -18.49 -5.15
C ASN A 62 1.92 -18.93 -4.04
N LEU A 63 1.92 -20.21 -3.68
CA LEU A 63 1.17 -20.69 -2.53
C LEU A 63 1.86 -20.20 -1.25
N CYS A 64 1.17 -19.37 -0.47
CA CYS A 64 1.64 -18.96 0.86
C CYS A 64 1.25 -20.01 1.91
N SER A 65 2.16 -20.25 2.85
CA SER A 65 1.88 -21.06 4.05
C SER A 65 0.89 -20.36 4.98
N ARG A 66 0.17 -21.14 5.81
CA ARG A 66 -0.76 -20.56 6.80
C ARG A 66 -0.07 -19.62 7.79
N SER A 67 1.18 -19.92 8.15
CA SER A 67 2.01 -19.08 9.03
C SER A 67 2.34 -17.73 8.40
N GLU A 68 2.68 -17.71 7.10
CA GLU A 68 2.92 -16.45 6.39
C GLU A 68 1.64 -15.62 6.37
N ILE A 69 0.49 -16.20 6.01
CA ILE A 69 -0.79 -15.49 5.99
C ILE A 69 -1.11 -14.86 7.36
N LEU A 70 -0.89 -15.59 8.46
CA LEU A 70 -1.10 -15.07 9.81
C LEU A 70 -0.13 -13.93 10.14
N SER A 71 1.13 -14.02 9.69
CA SER A 71 2.11 -12.93 9.84
C SER A 71 1.71 -11.66 9.08
N TRP A 72 0.89 -11.76 8.03
CA TRP A 72 0.37 -10.62 7.29
C TRP A 72 -0.86 -9.96 7.94
N LEU A 73 -1.50 -10.59 8.92
CA LEU A 73 -2.71 -10.05 9.54
C LEU A 73 -2.52 -8.66 10.18
N PRO A 74 -1.46 -8.40 10.97
CA PRO A 74 -1.26 -7.08 11.56
C PRO A 74 -1.13 -5.98 10.49
N ALA A 75 -0.35 -6.26 9.43
CA ALA A 75 -0.21 -5.35 8.29
C ALA A 75 -1.54 -5.15 7.56
N SER A 76 -2.33 -6.21 7.39
CA SER A 76 -3.64 -6.15 6.74
C SER A 76 -4.64 -5.28 7.51
N VAL A 77 -4.66 -5.39 8.85
CA VAL A 77 -5.51 -4.56 9.72
C VAL A 77 -5.12 -3.08 9.61
N LEU A 78 -3.82 -2.78 9.68
CA LEU A 78 -3.32 -1.41 9.50
C LEU A 78 -3.67 -0.84 8.13
N PHE A 79 -3.54 -1.67 7.08
CA PHE A 79 -3.88 -1.29 5.71
C PHE A 79 -5.36 -0.91 5.56
N VAL A 80 -6.28 -1.68 6.16
CA VAL A 80 -7.70 -1.33 6.20
C VAL A 80 -7.93 0.01 6.92
N GLY A 81 -7.23 0.24 8.04
CA GLY A 81 -7.28 1.52 8.75
C GLY A 81 -6.84 2.70 7.90
N ILE A 82 -5.73 2.55 7.15
CA ILE A 82 -5.23 3.57 6.22
C ILE A 82 -6.27 3.89 5.14
N ILE A 83 -6.89 2.88 4.53
CA ILE A 83 -7.89 3.09 3.48
C ILE A 83 -9.17 3.73 4.03
N TYR A 84 -9.62 3.34 5.23
CA TYR A 84 -10.75 3.98 5.88
C TYR A 84 -10.49 5.46 6.14
N ALA A 85 -9.34 5.78 6.76
CA ALA A 85 -8.94 7.15 7.04
C ALA A 85 -8.78 7.95 5.74
N GLY A 86 -8.16 7.37 4.72
CA GLY A 86 -8.00 7.96 3.39
C GLY A 86 -9.33 8.24 2.70
N SER A 87 -10.28 7.31 2.77
CA SER A 87 -11.63 7.48 2.19
C SER A 87 -12.41 8.60 2.88
N ARG A 88 -12.30 8.70 4.21
CA ARG A 88 -12.91 9.80 4.99
C ARG A 88 -12.25 11.14 4.70
N ALA A 89 -10.92 11.18 4.54
CA ALA A 89 -10.20 12.38 4.15
C ALA A 89 -10.59 12.81 2.72
N LEU A 90 -10.64 11.87 1.77
CA LEU A 90 -10.93 12.14 0.36
C LEU A 90 -12.37 12.64 0.13
N SER A 91 -13.33 12.19 0.94
CA SER A 91 -14.72 12.67 0.86
C SER A 91 -14.90 14.09 1.41
N ARG A 92 -14.03 14.53 2.32
CA ARG A 92 -14.11 15.85 2.98
C ARG A 92 -13.17 16.89 2.37
N LEU A 93 -12.01 16.47 1.86
CA LEU A 93 -10.97 17.36 1.37
C LEU A 93 -11.03 17.55 -0.16
N PRO A 94 -10.60 18.70 -0.69
CA PRO A 94 -10.30 18.86 -2.11
C PRO A 94 -9.24 17.85 -2.55
N ILE A 95 -9.33 17.37 -3.80
CA ILE A 95 -8.35 16.40 -4.35
C ILE A 95 -6.92 16.94 -4.26
N PRO A 96 -6.63 18.21 -4.61
CA PRO A 96 -5.26 18.74 -4.49
C PRO A 96 -4.72 18.66 -3.06
N VAL A 97 -5.53 18.99 -2.06
CA VAL A 97 -5.13 18.95 -0.64
C VAL A 97 -4.89 17.52 -0.19
N PHE A 98 -5.78 16.59 -0.55
CA PHE A 98 -5.61 15.17 -0.26
C PHE A 98 -4.29 14.63 -0.83
N LEU A 99 -3.98 14.96 -2.10
CA LEU A 99 -2.75 14.54 -2.75
C LEU A 99 -1.51 15.15 -2.07
N THR A 100 -1.50 16.43 -1.72
CA THR A 100 -0.37 17.05 -1.02
C THR A 100 -0.08 16.36 0.31
N VAL A 101 -1.13 16.09 1.12
CA VAL A 101 -0.98 15.39 2.40
C VAL A 101 -0.45 13.97 2.19
N HIS A 102 -0.96 13.25 1.19
CA HIS A 102 -0.49 11.89 0.89
C HIS A 102 0.99 11.87 0.47
N ASN A 103 1.42 12.80 -0.40
CA ASN A 103 2.83 12.92 -0.78
C ASN A 103 3.73 13.28 0.41
N ALA A 104 3.28 14.16 1.32
CA ALA A 104 4.03 14.48 2.53
C ALA A 104 4.16 13.25 3.46
N ALA A 105 3.09 12.45 3.60
CA ALA A 105 3.11 11.22 4.38
C ALA A 105 4.11 10.19 3.83
N GLU A 106 4.25 10.08 2.51
CA GLU A 106 5.26 9.22 1.87
C GLU A 106 6.69 9.66 2.20
N VAL A 107 6.96 10.97 2.19
CA VAL A 107 8.28 11.50 2.56
C VAL A 107 8.61 11.21 4.03
N ILE A 108 7.63 11.38 4.93
CA ILE A 108 7.79 11.06 6.35
C ILE A 108 8.04 9.57 6.53
N THR A 109 7.27 8.71 5.85
CA THR A 109 7.42 7.26 5.89
C THR A 109 8.79 6.83 5.39
N CYS A 110 9.28 7.41 4.28
CA CYS A 110 10.63 7.18 3.78
C CYS A 110 11.70 7.59 4.81
N GLY A 111 11.52 8.73 5.48
CA GLY A 111 12.41 9.19 6.55
C GLY A 111 12.44 8.22 7.73
N PHE A 112 11.27 7.78 8.18
CA PHE A 112 11.12 6.81 9.26
C PHE A 112 11.74 5.45 8.90
N GLN A 113 11.51 4.95 7.69
CA GLN A 113 12.12 3.71 7.21
C GLN A 113 13.65 3.80 7.21
N LYS A 114 14.23 4.90 6.73
CA LYS A 114 15.68 5.13 6.77
C LYS A 114 16.22 5.15 8.20
N PHE A 115 15.49 5.78 9.12
CA PHE A 115 15.86 5.82 10.53
C PHE A 115 15.85 4.42 11.16
N VAL A 116 14.76 3.67 11.00
CA VAL A 116 14.65 2.29 11.51
C VAL A 116 15.73 1.38 10.91
N GLN A 117 15.98 1.48 9.60
CA GLN A 117 17.05 0.72 8.94
C GLN A 117 18.41 1.05 9.55
N LYS A 118 18.69 2.32 9.85
CA LYS A 118 19.94 2.73 10.49
C LYS A 118 20.10 2.10 11.88
N GLU A 119 19.07 2.17 12.72
CA GLU A 119 19.08 1.57 14.07
C GLU A 119 19.27 0.05 14.02
N VAL A 120 18.60 -0.65 13.09
CA VAL A 120 18.75 -2.10 12.90
C VAL A 120 20.17 -2.45 12.45
N ILE A 121 20.74 -1.68 11.53
CA ILE A 121 22.14 -1.89 11.08
C ILE A 121 23.12 -1.64 12.23
N ASP A 122 22.91 -0.58 13.02
CA ASP A 122 23.78 -0.24 14.16
C ASP A 122 23.73 -1.34 15.25
N LEU A 123 22.54 -1.84 15.58
CA LEU A 123 22.37 -2.99 16.49
C LEU A 123 23.01 -4.27 15.97
N LEU A 124 22.89 -4.56 14.66
CA LEU A 124 23.54 -5.72 14.04
C LEU A 124 25.07 -5.59 14.07
N VAL A 125 25.62 -4.39 13.88
CA VAL A 125 27.05 -4.12 13.98
C VAL A 125 27.52 -4.26 15.43
N CYS A 126 26.76 -3.75 16.39
CA CYS A 126 27.06 -3.86 17.83
C CYS A 126 27.03 -5.33 18.31
N HIS A 127 26.02 -6.11 17.90
CA HIS A 127 25.97 -7.55 18.19
C HIS A 127 27.10 -8.34 17.52
N ARG A 128 27.60 -7.90 16.36
CA ARG A 128 28.75 -8.53 15.69
C ARG A 128 30.10 -8.15 16.32
N THR A 129 30.18 -6.99 16.99
CA THR A 129 31.42 -6.45 17.58
C THR A 129 31.50 -6.65 19.10
N ALA A 130 30.45 -7.13 19.74
CA ALA A 130 30.52 -7.63 21.10
C ALA A 130 31.53 -8.81 21.14
N PRO A 131 32.64 -8.70 21.88
CA PRO A 131 33.52 -9.82 22.08
C PRO A 131 32.73 -10.94 22.77
N GLU A 132 32.94 -12.17 22.31
CA GLU A 132 32.58 -13.39 23.03
C GLU A 132 33.35 -13.35 24.36
N GLN A 133 32.74 -12.73 25.37
CA GLN A 133 33.30 -12.61 26.70
C GLN A 133 32.79 -13.80 27.53
N ASP A 134 33.70 -14.77 27.67
CA ASP A 134 33.79 -15.83 28.69
C ASP A 134 32.50 -16.61 29.03
N THR A 135 32.45 -17.89 28.63
CA THR A 135 32.49 -19.07 29.52
C THR A 135 32.66 -20.34 28.70
#